data_AF-A0A929FUD9-F1
#
_entry.id   AF-A0A929FUD9-F1
#
_cell.length_a   1.000
_cell.length_b   1.000
_cell.length_c   1.000
_cell.angle_alpha   90.00
_cell.angle_beta   90.00
_cell.angle_gamma   90.00
#
_symmetry.space_group_name_H-M   'P 1'
#
loop_
_entity.id
_entity.type
_entity.pdbx_description
1 polymer ?
#
loop_
_entity_poly.entity_id
_entity_poly.type
_entity_poly.pdbx_seq_one_letter_code
_entity_poly.pdbx_strand_id
1 'polypeptide(L)'
;MIANPIPSWLRRPIVLGTPLALGILELWHPRYFPRVFFDLLPRVEQWLTVHLLQLPLFGLLALAVYLLINGLSGLAATISRIALWFFIVFYTALDAIAGIATGILIRNASELPPDQQAIIARAVQALFFNPIAGGYISVISIIGLFGWIIAVFAAAIALYRAGAPRLPVILLALSFIFGVHPRPTGPLGMAFFFVAAVWLELVWQRSSLKNVSRLEK
;
A
#
# COMPACT_ATOMS: atom_id res chain seq x y z
N MET A 1 -7.74 -26.91 -12.24
CA MET A 1 -7.17 -25.71 -12.89
C MET A 1 -8.28 -24.68 -13.02
N ILE A 2 -8.17 -23.50 -12.40
CA ILE A 2 -8.97 -22.36 -12.85
C ILE A 2 -8.02 -21.58 -13.75
N ALA A 3 -8.27 -21.59 -15.05
CA ALA A 3 -7.58 -20.70 -15.98
C ALA A 3 -7.68 -19.28 -15.41
N ASN A 4 -6.54 -18.61 -15.20
CA ASN A 4 -6.57 -17.22 -14.78
C ASN A 4 -7.28 -16.43 -15.89
N PRO A 5 -8.48 -15.86 -15.65
CA PRO A 5 -9.26 -15.24 -16.71
C PRO A 5 -8.64 -13.93 -17.21
N ILE A 6 -7.57 -13.45 -16.57
CA ILE A 6 -6.91 -12.18 -16.86
C ILE A 6 -5.62 -12.45 -17.66
N PRO A 7 -5.51 -11.92 -18.89
CA PRO A 7 -4.29 -12.05 -19.69
C PRO A 7 -3.06 -11.48 -18.97
N SER A 8 -1.91 -12.12 -19.17
CA SER A 8 -0.66 -11.73 -18.50
C SER A 8 -0.22 -10.28 -18.78
N TRP A 9 -0.56 -9.73 -19.95
CA TRP A 9 -0.25 -8.35 -20.34
C TRP A 9 -1.07 -7.32 -19.55
N LEU A 10 -2.22 -7.69 -18.98
CA LEU A 10 -3.01 -6.84 -18.09
C LEU A 10 -2.63 -7.07 -16.62
N ARG A 11 -2.38 -8.33 -16.26
CA ARG A 11 -2.03 -8.74 -14.89
C ARG A 11 -0.67 -8.21 -14.42
N ARG A 12 0.38 -8.38 -15.25
CA ARG A 12 1.76 -8.05 -14.84
C ARG A 12 2.00 -6.57 -14.58
N PRO A 13 1.47 -5.61 -15.38
CA PRO A 13 1.57 -4.20 -15.06
C PRO A 13 1.00 -3.86 -13.68
N ILE A 14 -0.09 -4.52 -13.27
CA ILE A 14 -0.67 -4.32 -11.94
C ILE A 14 0.21 -4.96 -10.87
N VAL A 15 0.52 -6.25 -11.01
CA VAL A 15 1.22 -7.03 -9.97
C VAL A 15 2.67 -6.59 -9.77
N LEU A 16 3.35 -6.13 -10.84
CA LEU A 16 4.75 -5.71 -10.81
C LEU A 16 4.91 -4.19 -10.86
N GLY A 17 4.15 -3.51 -11.72
CA GLY A 17 4.28 -2.07 -11.91
C GLY A 17 3.81 -1.27 -10.70
N THR A 18 2.77 -1.72 -10.01
CA THR A 18 2.25 -1.02 -8.81
C THR A 18 3.26 -0.92 -7.67
N PRO A 19 3.81 -2.03 -7.13
CA PRO A 19 4.78 -1.94 -6.04
C PRO A 19 6.04 -1.15 -6.45
N LEU A 20 6.46 -1.24 -7.73
CA LEU A 20 7.56 -0.45 -8.24
C LEU A 20 7.24 1.05 -8.22
N ALA A 21 6.10 1.45 -8.80
CA ALA A 21 5.66 2.83 -8.87
C ALA A 21 5.45 3.43 -7.47
N LEU A 22 4.78 2.69 -6.60
CA LEU A 22 4.54 3.11 -5.22
C LEU A 22 5.85 3.22 -4.44
N GLY A 23 6.74 2.22 -4.53
CA GLY A 23 8.04 2.25 -3.87
C GLY A 23 8.90 3.46 -4.29
N ILE A 24 8.86 3.84 -5.58
CA ILE A 24 9.52 5.05 -6.09
C ILE A 24 8.83 6.31 -5.56
N LEU A 25 7.50 6.37 -5.56
CA LEU A 25 6.74 7.51 -5.06
C LEU A 25 7.05 7.80 -3.58
N GLU A 26 7.15 6.75 -2.75
CA GLU A 26 7.47 6.87 -1.33
C GLU A 26 8.88 7.43 -1.07
N LEU A 27 9.81 7.30 -2.03
CA LEU A 27 11.11 7.99 -1.96
C LEU A 27 10.97 9.51 -2.08
N TRP A 28 9.82 10.02 -2.49
CA TRP A 28 9.53 11.45 -2.57
C TRP A 28 8.60 11.93 -1.45
N HIS A 29 8.18 11.07 -0.53
CA HIS A 29 7.35 11.47 0.61
C HIS A 29 8.14 12.38 1.60
N PRO A 30 7.66 13.60 1.93
CA PRO A 30 8.26 14.45 2.98
C PRO A 30 8.17 13.78 4.37
N ARG A 31 9.00 14.18 5.35
CA ARG A 31 9.07 13.52 6.66
C ARG A 31 9.37 14.47 7.81
N TYR A 32 8.99 14.03 9.01
CA TYR A 32 9.18 14.70 10.31
C TYR A 32 8.49 16.06 10.38
N PHE A 33 7.34 16.08 11.06
CA PHE A 33 6.50 17.26 11.15
C PHE A 33 6.09 17.58 12.59
N PRO A 34 7.04 17.99 13.46
CA PRO A 34 6.68 18.47 14.79
C PRO A 34 5.70 19.66 14.73
N ARG A 35 5.79 20.49 13.69
CA ARG A 35 4.87 21.61 13.40
C ARG A 35 4.30 21.44 12.00
N VAL A 36 3.25 20.62 11.88
CA VAL A 36 2.71 20.10 10.61
C VAL A 36 2.57 21.18 9.55
N PHE A 37 1.92 22.30 9.88
CA PHE A 37 1.72 23.41 8.95
C PHE A 37 3.04 24.00 8.44
N PHE A 38 3.90 24.47 9.35
CA PHE A 38 5.11 25.22 8.97
C PHE A 38 6.17 24.33 8.31
N ASP A 39 6.24 23.06 8.70
CA ASP A 39 7.21 22.11 8.15
C ASP A 39 6.79 21.64 6.75
N LEU A 40 5.47 21.58 6.46
CA LEU A 40 4.94 21.20 5.16
C LEU A 40 4.71 22.36 4.19
N LEU A 41 4.48 23.59 4.68
CA LEU A 41 4.24 24.78 3.85
C LEU A 41 5.20 24.91 2.64
N PRO A 42 6.54 24.81 2.79
CA PRO A 42 7.45 24.93 1.65
C PRO A 42 7.41 23.73 0.69
N ARG A 43 6.71 22.64 1.03
CA ARG A 43 6.63 21.39 0.28
C ARG A 43 5.18 20.93 0.05
N VAL A 44 4.21 21.84 0.16
CA VAL A 44 2.80 21.48 0.17
C VAL A 44 2.36 20.84 -1.16
N GLU A 45 2.90 21.29 -2.28
CA GLU A 45 2.62 20.68 -3.59
C GLU A 45 3.19 19.26 -3.72
N GLN A 46 4.40 19.03 -3.17
CA GLN A 46 4.98 17.69 -3.09
C GLN A 46 4.14 16.77 -2.21
N TRP A 47 3.70 17.26 -1.05
CA TRP A 47 2.82 16.54 -0.13
C TRP A 47 1.50 16.15 -0.82
N LEU A 48 0.82 17.10 -1.45
CA LEU A 48 -0.43 16.86 -2.19
C LEU A 48 -0.23 15.87 -3.34
N THR A 49 0.84 16.03 -4.12
CA THR A 49 1.10 15.16 -5.28
C THR A 49 1.30 13.70 -4.85
N VAL A 50 2.07 13.47 -3.79
CA VAL A 50 2.30 12.11 -3.26
C VAL A 50 0.97 11.47 -2.84
N HIS A 51 0.17 12.16 -2.03
CA HIS A 51 -1.09 11.59 -1.52
C HIS A 51 -2.16 11.42 -2.59
N LEU A 52 -2.23 12.31 -3.59
CA LEU A 52 -3.13 12.14 -4.73
C LEU A 52 -2.78 10.91 -5.57
N LEU A 53 -1.48 10.63 -5.77
CA LEU A 53 -1.02 9.45 -6.51
C LEU A 53 -1.11 8.17 -5.67
N GLN A 54 -0.96 8.25 -4.35
CA GLN A 54 -1.11 7.11 -3.44
C GLN A 54 -2.53 6.52 -3.48
N LEU A 55 -3.59 7.33 -3.57
CA LEU A 55 -4.98 6.83 -3.62
C LEU A 55 -5.20 5.72 -4.67
N PRO A 56 -4.96 5.93 -5.98
CA PRO A 56 -5.11 4.87 -6.96
C PRO A 56 -4.05 3.76 -6.78
N LEU A 57 -2.83 4.08 -6.35
CA LEU A 57 -1.78 3.09 -6.16
C LEU A 57 -2.08 2.11 -5.02
N PHE A 58 -2.72 2.53 -3.94
CA PHE A 58 -3.16 1.62 -2.87
C PHE A 58 -4.27 0.68 -3.34
N GLY A 59 -5.22 1.18 -4.13
CA GLY A 59 -6.23 0.35 -4.78
C GLY A 59 -5.59 -0.71 -5.70
N LEU A 60 -4.63 -0.28 -6.52
CA LEU A 60 -3.88 -1.19 -7.40
C LEU A 60 -3.01 -2.17 -6.61
N LEU A 61 -2.45 -1.78 -5.46
CA LEU A 61 -1.61 -2.64 -4.64
C LEU A 61 -2.45 -3.75 -3.99
N ALA A 62 -3.63 -3.40 -3.50
CA ALA A 62 -4.57 -4.39 -3.00
C ALA A 62 -5.03 -5.33 -4.12
N LEU A 63 -5.29 -4.81 -5.32
CA LEU A 63 -5.57 -5.62 -6.49
C LEU A 63 -4.38 -6.53 -6.84
N ALA A 64 -3.14 -6.08 -6.72
CA ALA A 64 -1.94 -6.90 -6.93
C ALA A 64 -1.90 -8.10 -5.97
N VAL A 65 -2.17 -7.89 -4.67
CA VAL A 65 -2.27 -8.99 -3.69
C VAL A 65 -3.40 -9.94 -4.06
N TYR A 66 -4.60 -9.41 -4.35
CA TYR A 66 -5.76 -10.20 -4.75
C TYR A 66 -5.43 -11.08 -5.96
N LEU A 67 -4.77 -10.51 -6.96
CA LEU A 67 -4.34 -11.20 -8.16
C LEU A 67 -3.34 -12.31 -7.83
N LEU A 68 -2.35 -12.08 -6.96
CA LEU A 68 -1.37 -13.11 -6.56
C LEU A 68 -2.03 -14.36 -5.97
N ILE A 69 -3.14 -14.20 -5.23
CA ILE A 69 -3.91 -15.31 -4.65
C ILE A 69 -5.16 -15.68 -5.46
N ASN A 70 -5.31 -15.16 -6.67
CA ASN A 70 -6.46 -15.46 -7.52
C ASN A 70 -6.48 -16.96 -7.89
N GLY A 71 -7.66 -17.57 -7.83
CA GLY A 71 -7.82 -19.01 -8.01
C GLY A 71 -7.45 -19.89 -6.80
N LEU A 72 -6.89 -19.31 -5.72
CA LEU A 72 -6.69 -20.02 -4.45
C LEU A 72 -7.95 -19.96 -3.59
N SER A 73 -8.31 -21.08 -2.97
CA SER A 73 -9.46 -21.21 -2.07
C SER A 73 -9.02 -21.51 -0.62
N GLY A 74 -9.97 -21.48 0.31
CA GLY A 74 -9.74 -21.78 1.73
C GLY A 74 -9.55 -20.55 2.63
N LEU A 75 -9.48 -20.80 3.93
CA LEU A 75 -9.55 -19.77 4.98
C LEU A 75 -8.51 -18.66 4.82
N ALA A 76 -7.25 -19.00 4.52
CA ALA A 76 -6.18 -18.01 4.36
C ALA A 76 -6.44 -17.05 3.19
N ALA A 77 -6.88 -17.57 2.03
CA ALA A 77 -7.22 -16.73 0.89
C ALA A 77 -8.43 -15.84 1.18
N THR A 78 -9.44 -16.35 1.90
CA THR A 78 -10.61 -15.57 2.33
C THR A 78 -10.23 -14.46 3.30
N ILE A 79 -9.45 -14.76 4.34
CA ILE A 79 -8.97 -13.77 5.31
C ILE A 79 -8.18 -12.68 4.59
N SER A 80 -7.30 -13.04 3.65
CA SER A 80 -6.54 -12.07 2.88
C SER A 80 -7.45 -11.09 2.12
N ARG A 81 -8.47 -11.60 1.42
CA ARG A 81 -9.43 -10.76 0.67
C ARG A 81 -10.23 -9.81 1.57
N ILE A 82 -10.68 -10.29 2.73
CA ILE A 82 -11.40 -9.45 3.70
C ILE A 82 -10.46 -8.39 4.26
N ALA A 83 -9.24 -8.74 4.64
CA ALA A 83 -8.25 -7.81 5.18
C ALA A 83 -7.84 -6.74 4.15
N LEU A 84 -7.75 -7.09 2.87
CA LEU A 84 -7.53 -6.14 1.78
C LEU A 84 -8.65 -5.09 1.69
N TRP A 85 -9.90 -5.46 1.96
CA TRP A 85 -11.00 -4.49 1.99
C TRP A 85 -10.77 -3.44 3.10
N PHE A 86 -10.39 -3.88 4.31
CA PHE A 86 -10.05 -2.96 5.41
C PHE A 86 -8.84 -2.08 5.06
N PHE A 87 -7.80 -2.65 4.46
CA PHE A 87 -6.67 -1.87 3.98
C PHE A 87 -7.12 -0.77 3.00
N ILE A 88 -7.81 -1.12 1.92
CA ILE A 88 -8.22 -0.13 0.92
C ILE A 88 -9.08 0.96 1.55
N VAL A 89 -10.13 0.58 2.30
CA VAL A 89 -11.09 1.55 2.85
C VAL A 89 -10.43 2.50 3.84
N PHE A 90 -9.70 1.97 4.82
CA PHE A 90 -9.18 2.79 5.92
C PHE A 90 -7.87 3.48 5.57
N TYR A 91 -7.02 2.87 4.74
CA TYR A 91 -5.76 3.49 4.32
C TYR A 91 -5.99 4.60 3.29
N THR A 92 -7.00 4.48 2.41
CA THR A 92 -7.40 5.62 1.55
C THR A 92 -8.06 6.74 2.34
N ALA A 93 -8.86 6.41 3.37
CA ALA A 93 -9.41 7.41 4.29
C ALA A 93 -8.30 8.14 5.06
N LEU A 94 -7.27 7.41 5.51
CA LEU A 94 -6.09 7.99 6.12
C LEU A 94 -5.45 9.03 5.19
N ASP A 95 -5.13 8.68 3.95
CA ASP A 95 -4.49 9.59 3.00
C ASP A 95 -5.35 10.79 2.61
N ALA A 96 -6.67 10.57 2.48
CA ALA A 96 -7.60 11.66 2.21
C ALA A 96 -7.59 12.72 3.32
N ILE A 97 -7.49 12.31 4.59
CA ILE A 97 -7.50 13.21 5.74
C ILE A 97 -6.09 13.74 6.03
N ALA A 98 -5.15 12.82 6.26
CA ALA A 98 -3.78 13.11 6.62
C ALA A 98 -3.04 13.86 5.54
N GLY A 99 -3.21 13.43 4.28
CA GLY A 99 -2.51 13.96 3.12
C GLY A 99 -3.26 15.11 2.49
N ILE A 100 -4.41 14.80 1.89
CA ILE A 100 -5.12 15.72 1.00
C ILE A 100 -5.75 16.86 1.80
N ALA A 101 -6.55 16.57 2.83
CA ALA A 101 -7.22 17.62 3.59
C ALA A 101 -6.23 18.56 4.30
N THR A 102 -5.18 18.04 4.95
CA THR A 102 -4.14 18.90 5.54
C THR A 102 -3.39 19.72 4.49
N GLY A 103 -3.03 19.11 3.35
CA GLY A 103 -2.34 19.79 2.27
C GLY A 103 -3.16 20.94 1.69
N ILE A 104 -4.46 20.74 1.49
CA ILE A 104 -5.38 21.79 1.00
C ILE A 104 -5.48 22.92 2.02
N LEU A 105 -5.63 22.61 3.32
CA LEU A 105 -5.67 23.62 4.38
C LEU A 105 -4.40 24.46 4.42
N ILE A 106 -3.23 23.82 4.32
CA ILE A 106 -1.93 24.49 4.32
C ILE A 106 -1.78 25.36 3.07
N ARG A 107 -2.08 24.82 1.89
CA ARG A 107 -1.97 25.52 0.60
C ARG A 107 -2.85 26.76 0.58
N ASN A 108 -4.11 26.65 0.97
CA ASN A 108 -5.06 27.77 0.96
C ASN A 108 -4.71 28.84 2.00
N ALA A 109 -4.01 28.49 3.07
CA ALA A 109 -3.57 29.44 4.09
C ALA A 109 -2.23 30.11 3.76
N SER A 110 -1.52 29.68 2.71
CA SER A 110 -0.16 30.12 2.42
C SER A 110 -0.02 31.64 2.16
N GLU A 111 -1.08 32.27 1.64
CA GLU A 111 -1.12 33.70 1.34
C GLU A 111 -1.78 34.54 2.43
N LEU A 112 -2.27 33.90 3.51
CA LEU A 112 -2.92 34.62 4.60
C LEU A 112 -1.90 35.37 5.47
N PRO A 113 -2.33 36.43 6.18
CA PRO A 113 -1.52 37.08 7.21
C PRO A 113 -1.01 36.10 8.29
N PRO A 114 0.17 36.34 8.89
CA PRO A 114 0.80 35.39 9.83
C PRO A 114 -0.06 35.00 11.04
N ASP A 115 -0.87 35.93 11.56
CA ASP A 115 -1.81 35.70 12.65
C ASP A 115 -2.93 34.72 12.25
N GLN A 116 -3.42 34.81 11.01
CA GLN A 116 -4.40 33.87 10.46
C GLN A 116 -3.77 32.51 10.14
N GLN A 117 -2.55 32.49 9.60
CA GLN A 117 -1.79 31.24 9.41
C GLN A 117 -1.60 30.50 10.73
N ALA A 118 -1.31 31.21 11.82
CA ALA A 118 -1.16 30.59 13.14
C ALA A 118 -2.46 29.93 13.63
N ILE A 119 -3.64 30.47 13.28
CA ILE A 119 -4.93 29.85 13.59
C ILE A 119 -5.09 28.55 12.80
N ILE A 120 -4.87 28.58 11.49
CA ILE A 120 -4.96 27.39 10.63
C ILE A 120 -3.92 26.34 11.02
N ALA A 121 -2.71 26.75 11.38
CA ALA A 121 -1.66 25.84 11.83
C ALA A 121 -2.09 25.02 13.05
N ARG A 122 -2.82 25.62 14.01
CA ARG A 122 -3.39 24.89 15.15
C ARG A 122 -4.45 23.89 14.73
N ALA A 123 -5.34 24.27 13.81
CA ALA A 123 -6.37 23.37 13.29
C ALA A 123 -5.77 22.17 12.52
N VAL A 124 -4.77 22.43 11.66
CA VAL A 124 -4.03 21.39 10.94
C VAL A 124 -3.30 20.45 11.90
N GLN A 125 -2.64 20.99 12.93
CA GLN A 125 -1.99 20.18 13.96
C GLN A 125 -3.01 19.28 14.69
N ALA A 126 -4.14 19.85 15.11
CA ALA A 126 -5.19 19.10 15.80
C ALA A 126 -5.81 18.00 14.92
N LEU A 127 -6.01 18.28 13.63
CA LEU A 127 -6.49 17.29 12.66
C LEU A 127 -5.48 16.17 12.46
N PHE A 128 -4.21 16.51 12.21
CA PHE A 128 -3.17 15.53 11.90
C PHE A 128 -2.89 14.57 13.08
N PHE A 129 -2.97 15.06 14.31
CA PHE A 129 -2.78 14.24 15.52
C PHE A 129 -4.09 13.77 16.16
N ASN A 130 -5.22 13.89 15.47
CA ASN A 130 -6.50 13.42 15.98
C ASN A 130 -6.46 11.88 16.18
N PRO A 131 -6.83 11.35 17.36
CA PRO A 131 -6.71 9.92 17.65
C PRO A 131 -7.75 9.04 16.94
N ILE A 132 -8.77 9.63 16.31
CA ILE A 132 -9.79 8.89 15.56
C ILE A 132 -9.40 8.82 14.09
N ALA A 133 -9.08 9.97 13.49
CA ALA A 133 -8.95 10.11 12.04
C ALA A 133 -7.64 10.77 11.55
N GLY A 134 -6.75 11.15 12.46
CA GLY A 134 -5.52 11.85 12.13
C GLY A 134 -4.51 11.00 11.35
N GLY A 135 -3.52 11.68 10.78
CA GLY A 135 -2.45 11.14 9.95
C GLY A 135 -1.29 10.48 10.68
N TYR A 136 -1.26 10.56 12.00
CA TYR A 136 -0.29 9.84 12.83
C TYR A 136 -0.88 8.50 13.31
N ILE A 137 -0.91 8.27 14.62
CA ILE A 137 -1.58 7.11 15.22
C ILE A 137 -3.05 7.48 15.45
N SER A 138 -3.95 6.79 14.76
CA SER A 138 -5.39 6.98 14.85
C SER A 138 -6.14 5.66 14.66
N VAL A 139 -7.42 5.61 15.03
CA VAL A 139 -8.27 4.42 14.79
C VAL A 139 -8.27 4.04 13.31
N ILE A 140 -8.40 5.04 12.41
CA ILE A 140 -8.33 4.82 10.96
C ILE A 140 -6.97 4.23 10.55
N SER A 141 -5.86 4.82 11.01
CA SER A 141 -4.54 4.35 10.60
C SER A 141 -4.23 2.95 11.12
N ILE A 142 -4.67 2.62 12.34
CA ILE A 142 -4.54 1.30 12.94
C ILE A 142 -5.32 0.24 12.14
N ILE A 143 -6.58 0.50 11.80
CA ILE A 143 -7.40 -0.47 11.06
C ILE A 143 -6.82 -0.72 9.66
N GLY A 144 -6.41 0.35 8.96
CA GLY A 144 -5.78 0.24 7.65
C GLY A 144 -4.45 -0.54 7.71
N LEU A 145 -3.60 -0.23 8.69
CA LEU A 145 -2.33 -0.91 8.93
C LEU A 145 -2.52 -2.41 9.18
N PHE A 146 -3.41 -2.78 10.10
CA PHE A 146 -3.67 -4.19 10.39
C PHE A 146 -4.35 -4.90 9.22
N GLY A 147 -5.19 -4.21 8.46
CA GLY A 147 -5.71 -4.71 7.19
C GLY A 147 -4.59 -5.13 6.24
N TRP A 148 -3.57 -4.28 6.05
CA TRP A 148 -2.40 -4.61 5.22
C TRP A 148 -1.62 -5.80 5.76
N ILE A 149 -1.24 -5.76 7.04
CA ILE A 149 -0.44 -6.81 7.69
C ILE A 149 -1.16 -8.16 7.56
N ILE A 150 -2.42 -8.23 7.99
CA ILE A 150 -3.19 -9.48 7.94
C ILE A 150 -3.33 -9.97 6.49
N ALA A 151 -3.57 -9.06 5.53
CA ALA A 151 -3.70 -9.41 4.13
C ALA A 151 -2.46 -10.10 3.55
N VAL A 152 -1.27 -9.53 3.76
CA VAL A 152 -0.02 -10.08 3.19
C VAL A 152 0.43 -11.36 3.88
N PHE A 153 0.25 -11.48 5.20
CA PHE A 153 0.53 -12.73 5.91
C PHE A 153 -0.42 -13.85 5.48
N ALA A 154 -1.72 -13.56 5.39
CA ALA A 154 -2.70 -14.55 4.94
C ALA A 154 -2.49 -14.95 3.47
N ALA A 155 -2.10 -14.00 2.61
CA ALA A 155 -1.73 -14.29 1.21
C ALA A 155 -0.48 -15.18 1.13
N ALA A 156 0.55 -14.87 1.91
CA ALA A 156 1.76 -15.68 1.99
C ALA A 156 1.46 -17.12 2.45
N ILE A 157 0.60 -17.30 3.47
CA ILE A 157 0.15 -18.63 3.93
C ILE A 157 -0.61 -19.37 2.83
N ALA A 158 -1.52 -18.69 2.12
CA ALA A 158 -2.27 -19.28 1.03
C ALA A 158 -1.35 -19.77 -0.10
N LEU A 159 -0.38 -18.95 -0.50
CA LEU A 159 0.62 -19.29 -1.51
C LEU A 159 1.51 -20.45 -1.07
N TYR A 160 1.99 -20.45 0.18
CA TYR A 160 2.78 -21.55 0.73
C TYR A 160 2.02 -22.88 0.69
N ARG A 161 0.75 -22.88 1.11
CA ARG A 161 -0.12 -24.06 1.07
C ARG A 161 -0.41 -24.53 -0.36
N ALA A 162 -0.36 -23.63 -1.33
CA ALA A 162 -0.48 -23.95 -2.75
C ALA A 162 0.83 -24.45 -3.39
N GLY A 163 1.91 -24.60 -2.61
CA GLY A 163 3.20 -25.11 -3.10
C GLY A 163 4.12 -24.04 -3.69
N ALA A 164 3.90 -22.76 -3.41
CA ALA A 164 4.84 -21.71 -3.79
C ALA A 164 6.19 -21.85 -3.05
N PRO A 165 7.32 -21.46 -3.67
CA PRO A 165 8.63 -21.53 -3.03
C PRO A 165 8.70 -20.66 -1.75
N ARG A 166 9.46 -21.12 -0.75
CA ARG A 166 9.53 -20.45 0.58
C ARG A 166 10.04 -19.02 0.51
N LEU A 167 11.09 -18.76 -0.27
CA LEU A 167 11.73 -17.45 -0.29
C LEU A 167 10.79 -16.31 -0.77
N PRO A 168 10.10 -16.40 -1.94
CA PRO A 168 9.15 -15.37 -2.33
C PRO A 168 7.95 -15.24 -1.39
N VAL A 169 7.54 -16.32 -0.73
CA VAL A 169 6.51 -16.25 0.33
C VAL A 169 6.99 -15.42 1.53
N ILE A 170 8.23 -15.64 1.97
CA ILE A 170 8.84 -14.88 3.08
C ILE A 170 8.98 -13.41 2.69
N LEU A 171 9.46 -13.12 1.47
CA LEU A 171 9.57 -11.75 0.97
C LEU A 171 8.19 -11.07 0.90
N LEU A 172 7.16 -11.77 0.44
CA LEU A 172 5.79 -11.23 0.43
C LEU A 172 5.33 -10.92 1.86
N ALA A 173 5.56 -11.81 2.83
CA ALA A 173 5.23 -11.55 4.22
C ALA A 173 6.00 -10.34 4.78
N LEU A 174 7.31 -10.23 4.50
CA LEU A 174 8.16 -9.11 4.91
C LEU A 174 7.70 -7.76 4.33
N SER A 175 6.94 -7.74 3.25
CA SER A 175 6.33 -6.51 2.74
C SER A 175 5.34 -5.84 3.72
N PHE A 176 4.98 -6.50 4.82
CA PHE A 176 4.16 -5.92 5.89
C PHE A 176 4.70 -4.58 6.40
N ILE A 177 6.03 -4.37 6.36
CA ILE A 177 6.67 -3.13 6.82
C ILE A 177 6.18 -1.89 6.06
N PHE A 178 5.66 -2.06 4.84
CA PHE A 178 5.02 -0.98 4.08
C PHE A 178 3.86 -0.33 4.83
N GLY A 179 3.23 -1.02 5.78
CA GLY A 179 2.14 -0.46 6.58
C GLY A 179 2.48 0.89 7.23
N VAL A 180 3.77 1.15 7.46
CA VAL A 180 4.31 2.51 7.64
C VAL A 180 4.93 2.95 6.30
N HIS A 181 4.16 3.65 5.47
CA HIS A 181 4.56 3.93 4.09
C HIS A 181 5.66 4.99 3.92
N PRO A 182 5.89 5.96 4.82
CA PRO A 182 7.01 6.87 4.64
C PRO A 182 8.36 6.14 4.66
N ARG A 183 9.37 6.73 4.04
CA ARG A 183 10.75 6.21 4.10
C ARG A 183 11.22 5.99 5.55
N PRO A 184 11.96 4.89 5.82
CA PRO A 184 12.50 3.93 4.85
C PRO A 184 11.57 2.72 4.57
N THR A 185 10.52 2.54 5.35
CA THR A 185 9.75 1.29 5.41
C THR A 185 8.84 1.09 4.20
N GLY A 186 8.25 2.14 3.63
CA GLY A 186 7.45 2.00 2.40
C GLY A 186 8.23 1.47 1.21
N PRO A 187 9.32 2.15 0.77
CA PRO A 187 10.11 1.68 -0.36
C PRO A 187 10.69 0.28 -0.13
N LEU A 188 11.14 -0.01 1.10
CA LEU A 188 11.70 -1.33 1.42
C LEU A 188 10.63 -2.43 1.38
N GLY A 189 9.44 -2.16 1.93
CA GLY A 189 8.30 -3.09 1.88
C GLY A 189 7.85 -3.35 0.44
N MET A 190 7.80 -2.30 -0.38
CA MET A 190 7.50 -2.41 -1.81
C MET A 190 8.58 -3.15 -2.59
N ALA A 191 9.86 -3.00 -2.24
CA ALA A 191 10.94 -3.78 -2.84
C ALA A 191 10.80 -5.28 -2.52
N PHE A 192 10.50 -5.64 -1.26
CA PHE A 192 10.22 -7.03 -0.89
C PHE A 192 9.02 -7.60 -1.66
N PHE A 193 7.94 -6.82 -1.77
CA PHE A 193 6.78 -7.21 -2.55
C PHE A 193 7.13 -7.43 -4.02
N PHE A 194 7.83 -6.48 -4.64
CA PHE A 194 8.21 -6.53 -6.05
C PHE A 194 9.05 -7.77 -6.37
N VAL A 195 10.09 -8.03 -5.57
CA VAL A 195 10.95 -9.21 -5.76
C VAL A 195 10.15 -10.50 -5.57
N ALA A 196 9.27 -10.57 -4.56
CA ALA A 196 8.37 -11.71 -4.37
C ALA A 196 7.47 -11.92 -5.59
N ALA A 197 6.83 -10.86 -6.08
CA ALA A 197 5.90 -10.89 -7.20
C ALA A 197 6.58 -11.31 -8.51
N VAL A 198 7.78 -10.79 -8.81
CA VAL A 198 8.59 -11.20 -9.96
C VAL A 198 8.85 -12.70 -9.93
N TRP A 199 9.25 -13.24 -8.77
CA TRP A 199 9.52 -14.66 -8.62
C TRP A 199 8.26 -15.51 -8.83
N LEU A 200 7.16 -15.14 -8.18
CA LEU A 200 5.88 -15.86 -8.26
C LEU A 200 5.32 -15.87 -9.69
N GLU A 201 5.34 -14.72 -10.38
CA GLU A 201 4.78 -14.56 -11.73
C GLU A 201 5.65 -15.16 -12.83
N LEU A 202 6.98 -15.06 -12.71
CA LEU A 202 7.89 -15.44 -13.81
C LEU A 202 8.53 -16.81 -13.63
N VAL A 203 8.77 -17.24 -12.39
CA VAL A 203 9.47 -18.50 -12.12
C VAL A 203 8.46 -19.59 -11.75
N TRP A 204 7.63 -19.36 -10.74
CA TRP A 204 6.74 -20.39 -10.21
C TRP A 204 5.57 -20.72 -11.15
N GLN A 205 4.87 -19.71 -11.69
CA GLN A 205 3.78 -19.96 -12.65
C GLN A 205 4.26 -20.68 -13.92
N ARG A 206 5.49 -20.42 -14.38
CA ARG A 206 6.05 -21.12 -15.55
C ARG A 206 6.37 -22.58 -15.24
N SER A 207 6.94 -22.88 -14.07
CA SER A 207 7.29 -24.25 -13.69
C SER A 207 6.06 -25.11 -13.42
N SER A 208 5.02 -24.55 -12.79
CA SER A 208 3.76 -25.26 -12.56
C SER A 208 3.07 -25.65 -13.87
N LEU A 209 2.99 -24.74 -14.85
CA LEU A 209 2.42 -25.02 -16.18
C LEU A 209 3.21 -26.11 -16.93
N LYS A 210 4.55 -26.06 -16.89
CA LYS A 210 5.40 -27.07 -17.54
C LYS A 210 5.20 -28.48 -16.94
N ASN A 211 5.11 -28.58 -15.62
CA ASN A 211 4.93 -29.87 -14.94
C ASN A 211 3.59 -30.52 -15.30
N VAL A 212 2.51 -29.75 -15.42
CA VAL A 212 1.20 -30.25 -15.87
C VAL A 212 1.30 -30.82 -17.29
N SER A 213 1.87 -30.06 -18.24
CA SER A 213 1.99 -30.49 -19.64
C SER A 213 2.84 -31.74 -19.86
N ARG A 214 3.70 -32.09 -18.88
CA ARG A 214 4.52 -33.31 -18.91
C ARG A 214 3.76 -34.53 -18.37
N LEU A 215 2.79 -34.33 -17.48
CA LEU A 215 1.97 -35.42 -16.92
C LEU A 215 0.81 -35.81 -17.85
N GLU A 216 0.43 -34.95 -18.80
CA GLU A 216 -0.60 -35.22 -19.82
C GLU A 216 -0.04 -35.86 -21.10
N LYS A 217 1.25 -36.20 -21.13
CA LYS A 217 1.92 -36.95 -22.21
C LYS A 217 2.33 -38.33 -21.70
#